data_AF-A0A093DM89-F1
#
_entry.id   AF-A0A093DM89-F1
#
_cell.length_a   1.000
_cell.length_b   1.000
_cell.length_c   1.000
_cell.angle_alpha   90.00
_cell.angle_beta   90.00
_cell.angle_gamma   90.00
#
_symmetry.space_group_name_H-M   'P 1'
#
loop_
_entity.id
_entity.type
_entity.pdbx_description
1 polymer ?
#
loop_
_entity_poly.entity_id
_entity_poly.type
_entity_poly.pdbx_seq_one_letter_code
_entity_poly.pdbx_strand_id
1 'polypeptide(L)'
;KPDLMSKPMLDSILCLRDDRWKYVRSLLTPAFSDTKLKEMIPLINQACDVLLCNLKVCADSGKAFDIQRCYNCFTLDVVGSVAFGTEVDSLKNPEDPFVKNCRTFFEMSLFKPLFILILSFPFIMIPLLRILPNKKQKELNGFFIQTIKNAIVFRDQQDASERRRDFLQWMLDSRSSADSLADWCFDVISPSATSRQNEESLASRAPSEKVQKTLTDDEIAGQAFLFLIAGYETTTSTLSFATYLLATNPECQEKVLQEVDEFSAKHMVPDYQNVQELPYLDMVIAETLRMYPPAFRY
;
A
#
# COMPACT_ATOMS: atom_id res chain seq x y z
N LYS A 1 -0.14 -16.63 19.63
CA LYS A 1 -1.07 -16.70 18.47
C LYS A 1 -0.32 -17.37 17.31
N PRO A 2 -0.99 -18.11 16.42
CA PRO A 2 -0.32 -18.88 15.37
C PRO A 2 0.09 -17.98 14.20
N ASP A 3 1.39 -17.86 13.92
CA ASP A 3 1.91 -16.98 12.85
C ASP A 3 2.01 -17.74 11.52
N LEU A 4 0.88 -17.86 10.82
CA LEU A 4 0.86 -18.15 9.38
C LEU A 4 1.34 -16.93 8.56
N MET A 5 1.29 -15.75 9.17
CA MET A 5 1.76 -14.47 8.64
C MET A 5 3.00 -14.01 9.40
N SER A 6 3.90 -13.26 8.75
CA SER A 6 5.05 -12.67 9.43
C SER A 6 4.62 -11.65 10.47
N LYS A 7 5.42 -11.46 11.52
CA LYS A 7 5.14 -10.47 12.56
C LYS A 7 4.83 -9.07 11.98
N PRO A 8 5.60 -8.52 11.01
CA PRO A 8 5.24 -7.26 10.37
C PRO A 8 3.86 -7.26 9.70
N MET A 9 3.44 -8.35 9.04
CA MET A 9 2.09 -8.43 8.47
C MET A 9 0.99 -8.41 9.55
N LEU A 10 1.23 -9.06 10.70
CA LEU A 10 0.30 -9.02 11.83
C LEU A 10 0.21 -7.66 12.48
N ASP A 11 1.30 -6.91 12.41
CA ASP A 11 1.41 -5.52 12.88
C ASP A 11 0.93 -4.51 11.82
N SER A 12 0.36 -4.96 10.70
CA SER A 12 -0.27 -4.12 9.68
C SER A 12 -1.67 -3.65 10.09
N ILE A 13 -2.14 -2.53 9.56
CA ILE A 13 -3.47 -1.96 9.87
C ILE A 13 -4.64 -2.91 9.54
N LEU A 14 -4.46 -3.92 8.68
CA LEU A 14 -5.48 -4.96 8.44
C LEU A 14 -5.66 -5.90 9.65
N CYS A 15 -4.57 -6.16 10.38
CA CYS A 15 -4.52 -7.18 11.44
C CYS A 15 -4.54 -6.58 12.85
N LEU A 16 -4.10 -5.33 13.00
CA LEU A 16 -4.22 -4.58 14.26
C LEU A 16 -5.68 -4.48 14.71
N ARG A 17 -5.89 -4.38 16.02
CA ARG A 17 -7.21 -4.30 16.66
C ARG A 17 -7.28 -3.16 17.66
N ASP A 18 -8.51 -2.77 17.99
CA ASP A 18 -8.85 -1.87 19.09
C ASP A 18 -8.09 -0.54 19.06
N ASP A 19 -7.57 -0.10 20.20
CA ASP A 19 -6.91 1.20 20.32
C ASP A 19 -5.58 1.27 19.56
N ARG A 20 -4.89 0.13 19.39
CA ARG A 20 -3.67 0.11 18.57
C ARG A 20 -3.99 0.37 17.11
N TRP A 21 -5.06 -0.25 16.60
CA TRP A 21 -5.55 0.02 15.25
C TRP A 21 -5.96 1.48 15.08
N LYS A 22 -6.73 2.05 16.03
CA LYS A 22 -7.15 3.46 15.97
C LYS A 22 -5.94 4.38 15.91
N TYR A 23 -4.94 4.12 16.74
CA TYR A 23 -3.71 4.88 16.80
C TYR A 23 -2.96 4.83 15.47
N VAL A 24 -2.62 3.64 14.97
CA VAL A 24 -1.89 3.49 13.70
C VAL A 24 -2.68 4.07 12.54
N ARG A 25 -4.01 3.86 12.48
CA ARG A 25 -4.87 4.47 11.46
C ARG A 25 -4.82 6.00 11.49
N SER A 26 -4.85 6.61 12.68
CA SER A 26 -4.77 8.06 12.82
C SER A 26 -3.45 8.63 12.29
N LEU A 27 -2.34 7.89 12.43
CA LEU A 27 -1.04 8.27 11.88
C LEU A 27 -0.93 8.11 10.36
N LEU A 28 -1.56 7.08 9.80
CA LEU A 28 -1.47 6.81 8.35
C LEU A 28 -2.46 7.63 7.52
N THR A 29 -3.59 8.06 8.09
CA THR A 29 -4.63 8.78 7.34
C THR A 29 -4.10 10.05 6.64
N PRO A 30 -3.26 10.91 7.27
CA PRO A 30 -2.71 12.10 6.62
C PRO A 30 -1.85 11.82 5.38
N ALA A 31 -1.26 10.62 5.27
CA ALA A 31 -0.47 10.21 4.12
C ALA A 31 -1.30 10.13 2.82
N PHE A 32 -2.62 10.06 2.93
CA PHE A 32 -3.56 10.06 1.80
C PHE A 32 -4.38 11.36 1.71
N SER A 33 -3.90 12.45 2.32
CA SER A 33 -4.49 13.78 2.14
C SER A 33 -4.23 14.33 0.73
N ASP A 34 -5.08 15.24 0.25
CA ASP A 34 -4.95 15.86 -1.07
C ASP A 34 -3.57 16.46 -1.32
N THR A 35 -2.97 17.10 -0.30
CA THR A 35 -1.60 17.65 -0.39
C THR A 35 -0.58 16.57 -0.68
N LYS A 36 -0.70 15.42 -0.01
CA LYS A 36 0.22 14.29 -0.18
C LYS A 36 -0.02 13.54 -1.48
N LEU A 37 -1.27 13.38 -1.90
CA LEU A 37 -1.61 12.83 -3.21
C LEU A 37 -1.04 13.71 -4.34
N LYS A 38 -1.12 15.04 -4.22
CA LYS A 38 -0.47 15.98 -5.15
C LYS A 38 1.05 15.80 -5.22
N GLU A 39 1.72 15.54 -4.09
CA GLU A 39 3.16 15.23 -4.05
C GLU A 39 3.50 13.92 -4.79
N MET A 40 2.56 12.96 -4.90
CA MET A 40 2.76 11.66 -5.58
C MET A 40 2.55 11.73 -7.10
N ILE A 41 1.75 12.66 -7.60
CA ILE A 41 1.38 12.76 -9.02
C ILE A 41 2.59 12.69 -9.98
N PRO A 42 3.70 13.42 -9.76
CA PRO A 42 4.85 13.35 -10.66
C PRO A 42 5.43 11.93 -10.78
N LEU A 43 5.42 11.16 -9.69
CA LEU A 43 5.92 9.78 -9.68
C LEU A 43 5.00 8.85 -10.46
N ILE A 44 3.69 9.07 -10.35
CA ILE A 44 2.68 8.31 -11.10
C ILE A 44 2.81 8.63 -12.59
N ASN A 45 2.93 9.91 -12.96
CA ASN A 45 3.09 10.33 -14.36
C ASN A 45 4.37 9.76 -14.98
N GLN A 46 5.49 9.75 -14.25
CA GLN A 46 6.73 9.12 -14.71
C GLN A 46 6.54 7.62 -15.00
N ALA A 47 5.81 6.90 -14.14
CA ALA A 47 5.49 5.49 -14.37
C ALA A 47 4.54 5.31 -15.57
N CYS A 48 3.59 6.23 -15.77
CA CYS A 48 2.71 6.24 -16.94
C CYS A 48 3.51 6.43 -18.23
N ASP A 49 4.49 7.33 -18.25
CA ASP A 49 5.35 7.56 -19.42
C ASP A 49 6.14 6.29 -19.80
N VAL A 50 6.67 5.58 -18.80
CA VAL A 50 7.35 4.29 -19.00
C VAL A 50 6.39 3.25 -19.56
N LEU A 51 5.19 3.13 -18.99
CA LEU A 51 4.14 2.24 -19.50
C LEU A 51 3.79 2.55 -20.96
N LEU A 52 3.55 3.82 -21.30
CA LEU A 52 3.20 4.24 -22.66
C LEU A 52 4.32 3.96 -23.66
N CYS A 53 5.58 4.24 -23.30
CA CYS A 53 6.73 3.88 -24.14
C CYS A 53 6.76 2.37 -24.45
N ASN A 54 6.46 1.55 -23.45
CA ASN A 54 6.46 0.10 -23.58
C ASN A 54 5.26 -0.41 -24.40
N LEU A 55 4.07 0.15 -24.17
CA LEU A 55 2.86 -0.18 -24.96
C LEU A 55 3.03 0.20 -26.42
N LYS A 56 3.73 1.30 -26.72
CA LYS A 56 4.07 1.69 -28.09
C LYS A 56 4.91 0.64 -28.81
N VAL A 57 5.92 0.07 -28.14
CA VAL A 57 6.73 -1.03 -28.71
C VAL A 57 5.86 -2.26 -28.99
N CYS A 58 4.92 -2.58 -28.09
CA CYS A 58 3.96 -3.67 -28.32
C CYS A 58 3.04 -3.38 -29.51
N ALA A 59 2.51 -2.16 -29.62
CA ALA A 59 1.64 -1.74 -30.71
C ALA A 59 2.35 -1.78 -32.07
N ASP A 60 3.57 -1.24 -32.15
CA ASP A 60 4.41 -1.23 -33.37
C ASP A 60 4.76 -2.64 -33.85
N SER A 61 4.80 -3.62 -32.93
CA SER A 61 5.05 -5.03 -33.28
C SER A 61 3.89 -5.70 -34.02
N GLY A 62 2.67 -5.18 -33.90
CA GLY A 62 1.45 -5.76 -34.46
C GLY A 62 1.04 -7.13 -33.89
N LYS A 63 1.71 -7.60 -32.83
CA LYS A 63 1.45 -8.90 -32.21
C LYS A 63 0.51 -8.77 -31.02
N ALA A 64 -0.30 -9.79 -30.79
CA ALA A 64 -1.04 -9.91 -29.54
C ALA A 64 -0.06 -9.96 -28.36
N PHE A 65 -0.40 -9.25 -27.28
CA PHE A 65 0.39 -9.17 -26.07
C PHE A 65 -0.49 -9.23 -24.83
N ASP A 66 0.12 -9.56 -23.71
CA ASP A 66 -0.56 -9.64 -22.41
C ASP A 66 -0.56 -8.25 -21.74
N ILE A 67 -1.71 -7.56 -21.79
CA ILE A 67 -1.89 -6.25 -21.17
C ILE A 67 -1.80 -6.31 -19.65
N GLN A 68 -2.21 -7.42 -19.02
CA GLN A 68 -2.13 -7.59 -17.57
C GLN A 68 -0.68 -7.62 -17.11
N ARG A 69 0.23 -8.22 -17.89
CA ARG A 69 1.68 -8.15 -17.62
C ARG A 69 2.19 -6.70 -17.63
N CYS A 70 1.74 -5.87 -18.57
CA CYS A 70 2.12 -4.46 -18.61
C CYS A 70 1.62 -3.70 -17.37
N TYR A 71 0.35 -3.90 -16.99
CA TYR A 71 -0.20 -3.26 -15.78
C TYR A 71 0.41 -3.77 -14.48
N ASN A 72 0.81 -5.04 -14.41
CA ASN A 72 1.55 -5.58 -13.28
C ASN A 72 2.88 -4.83 -13.11
N CYS A 73 3.66 -4.67 -14.18
CA CYS A 73 4.91 -3.91 -14.13
C CYS A 73 4.68 -2.43 -13.77
N PHE A 74 3.70 -1.78 -14.42
CA PHE A 74 3.35 -0.39 -14.13
C PHE A 74 2.98 -0.18 -12.66
N THR A 75 2.09 -1.01 -12.12
CA THR A 75 1.64 -0.86 -10.73
C THR A 75 2.78 -1.14 -9.76
N LEU A 76 3.67 -2.08 -10.08
CA LEU A 76 4.87 -2.31 -9.28
C LEU A 76 5.81 -1.10 -9.27
N ASP A 77 6.01 -0.46 -10.43
CA ASP A 77 6.85 0.73 -10.56
C ASP A 77 6.25 1.92 -9.79
N VAL A 78 4.93 2.13 -9.91
CA VAL A 78 4.20 3.15 -9.14
C VAL A 78 4.36 2.91 -7.64
N VAL A 79 4.08 1.71 -7.15
CA VAL A 79 4.12 1.43 -5.71
C VAL A 79 5.57 1.38 -5.20
N GLY A 80 6.52 0.86 -5.98
CA GLY A 80 7.95 0.92 -5.68
C GLY A 80 8.44 2.37 -5.49
N SER A 81 8.04 3.24 -6.41
CA SER A 81 8.41 4.66 -6.40
C SER A 81 7.71 5.45 -5.28
N VAL A 82 6.40 5.27 -5.12
CA VAL A 82 5.57 6.02 -4.16
C VAL A 82 5.71 5.50 -2.72
N ALA A 83 5.80 4.18 -2.53
CA ALA A 83 5.86 3.59 -1.20
C ALA A 83 7.29 3.46 -0.65
N PHE A 84 8.26 3.17 -1.52
CA PHE A 84 9.64 2.87 -1.10
C PHE A 84 10.68 3.85 -1.64
N GLY A 85 10.27 4.79 -2.50
CA GLY A 85 11.21 5.72 -3.13
C GLY A 85 12.18 5.04 -4.09
N THR A 86 11.88 3.81 -4.52
CA THR A 86 12.73 3.01 -5.39
C THR A 86 12.26 3.16 -6.83
N GLU A 87 13.11 3.67 -7.69
CA GLU A 87 12.84 3.74 -9.13
C GLU A 87 13.28 2.44 -9.78
N VAL A 88 12.32 1.72 -10.32
CA VAL A 88 12.54 0.50 -11.10
C VAL A 88 11.79 0.66 -12.41
N ASP A 89 12.40 0.20 -13.50
CA ASP A 89 11.69 -0.07 -14.76
C ASP A 89 11.45 -1.59 -14.79
N SER A 90 10.36 -2.04 -14.15
CA SER A 90 10.10 -3.46 -13.91
C SER A 90 9.86 -4.25 -15.19
N LEU A 91 9.48 -3.56 -16.29
CA LEU A 91 9.24 -4.22 -17.57
C LEU A 91 10.54 -4.50 -18.31
N LYS A 92 11.49 -3.55 -18.33
CA LYS A 92 12.80 -3.75 -18.97
C LYS A 92 13.77 -4.57 -18.13
N ASN A 93 13.64 -4.52 -16.80
CA ASN A 93 14.51 -5.21 -15.86
C ASN A 93 13.76 -6.30 -15.07
N PRO A 94 13.24 -7.35 -15.73
CA PRO A 94 12.43 -8.38 -15.06
C PRO A 94 13.22 -9.23 -14.05
N GLU A 95 14.56 -9.25 -14.16
CA GLU A 95 15.44 -9.98 -13.24
C GLU A 95 15.91 -9.13 -12.05
N ASP A 96 15.44 -7.88 -11.95
CA ASP A 96 15.68 -7.08 -10.75
C ASP A 96 15.19 -7.83 -9.49
N PRO A 97 16.00 -7.91 -8.41
CA PRO A 97 15.63 -8.67 -7.22
C PRO A 97 14.31 -8.22 -6.59
N PHE A 98 14.01 -6.92 -6.59
CA PHE A 98 12.75 -6.40 -6.07
C PHE A 98 11.58 -6.87 -6.94
N VAL A 99 11.70 -6.77 -8.27
CA VAL A 99 10.69 -7.22 -9.23
C VAL A 99 10.40 -8.70 -9.11
N LYS A 100 11.46 -9.51 -9.10
CA LYS A 100 11.38 -10.96 -9.00
C LYS A 100 10.73 -11.42 -7.70
N ASN A 101 11.08 -10.79 -6.58
CA ASN A 101 10.51 -11.12 -5.27
C ASN A 101 9.04 -10.69 -5.16
N CYS A 102 8.68 -9.51 -5.67
CA CYS A 102 7.28 -9.07 -5.74
C CYS A 102 6.44 -10.02 -6.59
N ARG A 103 6.88 -10.29 -7.82
CA ARG A 103 6.16 -11.19 -8.72
C ARG A 103 6.00 -12.59 -8.14
N THR A 104 7.05 -13.15 -7.55
CA THR A 104 6.98 -14.47 -6.90
C THR A 104 6.01 -14.48 -5.72
N PHE A 105 5.93 -13.38 -4.97
CA PHE A 105 4.99 -13.23 -3.87
C PHE A 105 3.54 -13.18 -4.38
N PHE A 106 3.26 -12.42 -5.44
CA PHE A 106 1.90 -12.28 -6.00
C PHE A 106 1.44 -13.47 -6.84
N GLU A 107 2.36 -14.24 -7.44
CA GLU A 107 2.04 -15.51 -8.10
C GLU A 107 1.67 -16.64 -7.11
N MET A 108 1.66 -16.38 -5.80
CA MET A 108 1.09 -17.28 -4.79
C MET A 108 -0.44 -17.31 -4.89
N SER A 109 -0.96 -17.94 -5.94
CA SER A 109 -2.39 -18.08 -6.20
C SER A 109 -3.14 -18.71 -5.03
N LEU A 110 -4.22 -18.03 -4.59
CA LEU A 110 -5.21 -18.51 -3.63
C LEU A 110 -5.99 -19.75 -4.12
N PHE A 111 -5.92 -20.09 -5.41
CA PHE A 111 -6.64 -21.23 -6.00
C PHE A 111 -5.80 -22.51 -6.11
N LYS A 112 -4.64 -22.57 -5.44
CA LYS A 112 -3.92 -23.85 -5.34
C LYS A 112 -4.77 -24.86 -4.57
N PRO A 113 -4.81 -26.15 -4.97
CA PRO A 113 -5.60 -27.18 -4.28
C PRO A 113 -5.26 -27.27 -2.78
N LEU A 114 -4.03 -26.89 -2.41
CA LEU A 114 -3.60 -26.75 -1.01
C LEU A 114 -4.44 -25.72 -0.23
N PHE A 115 -4.76 -24.56 -0.81
CA PHE A 115 -5.57 -23.53 -0.14
C PHE A 115 -7.02 -23.98 0.05
N ILE A 116 -7.60 -24.65 -0.96
CA ILE A 116 -8.94 -25.26 -0.85
C ILE A 116 -8.97 -26.29 0.27
N LEU A 117 -7.90 -27.08 0.43
CA LEU A 117 -7.78 -28.09 1.47
C LEU A 117 -7.60 -27.45 2.86
N ILE A 118 -6.89 -26.33 2.96
CA ILE A 118 -6.80 -25.52 4.19
C ILE A 118 -8.17 -24.96 4.59
N LEU A 119 -8.92 -24.40 3.64
CA LEU A 119 -10.23 -23.82 3.90
C LEU A 119 -11.27 -24.89 4.27
N SER A 120 -11.23 -26.04 3.60
CA SER A 120 -12.15 -27.16 3.86
C SER A 120 -11.85 -27.89 5.18
N PHE A 121 -10.58 -27.96 5.58
CA PHE A 121 -10.13 -28.72 6.76
C PHE A 121 -9.19 -27.91 7.65
N PRO A 122 -9.64 -26.76 8.22
CA PRO A 122 -8.77 -25.85 8.96
C PRO A 122 -8.18 -26.51 10.23
N PHE A 123 -8.95 -27.35 10.92
CA PHE A 123 -8.50 -28.01 12.15
C PHE A 123 -7.37 -29.03 11.95
N ILE A 124 -7.23 -29.60 10.75
CA ILE A 124 -6.21 -30.61 10.43
C ILE A 124 -5.03 -29.97 9.71
N MET A 125 -5.30 -29.07 8.75
CA MET A 125 -4.25 -28.47 7.94
C MET A 125 -3.44 -27.40 8.66
N ILE A 126 -4.07 -26.58 9.50
CA ILE A 126 -3.35 -25.54 10.26
C ILE A 126 -2.26 -26.15 11.16
N PRO A 127 -2.50 -27.18 11.98
CA PRO A 127 -1.43 -27.80 12.75
C PRO A 127 -0.39 -28.52 11.89
N LEU A 128 -0.77 -29.12 10.75
CA LEU A 128 0.16 -29.75 9.83
C LEU A 128 1.12 -28.74 9.16
N LEU A 129 0.60 -27.58 8.76
CA LEU A 129 1.38 -26.46 8.20
C LEU A 129 2.35 -25.85 9.21
N ARG A 130 2.11 -25.99 10.51
CA ARG A 130 3.10 -25.56 11.54
C ARG A 130 4.37 -26.40 11.49
N ILE A 131 4.26 -27.68 11.12
CA ILE A 131 5.37 -28.63 11.07
C ILE A 131 6.10 -28.52 9.74
N LEU A 132 5.41 -28.17 8.66
CA LEU A 132 5.99 -28.00 7.33
C LEU A 132 6.69 -26.62 7.19
N PRO A 133 8.02 -26.56 7.03
CA PRO A 133 8.71 -25.29 6.89
C PRO A 133 8.42 -24.67 5.51
N ASN A 134 7.68 -23.56 5.48
CA ASN A 134 7.52 -22.76 4.26
C ASN A 134 8.75 -21.88 4.00
N LYS A 135 9.84 -22.50 3.54
CA LYS A 135 11.15 -21.84 3.35
C LYS A 135 11.08 -20.64 2.39
N LYS A 136 10.33 -20.77 1.29
CA LYS A 136 10.16 -19.69 0.30
C LYS A 136 9.44 -18.46 0.87
N GLN A 137 8.36 -18.66 1.62
CA GLN A 137 7.62 -17.53 2.21
C GLN A 137 8.45 -16.81 3.28
N LYS A 138 9.25 -17.56 4.07
CA LYS A 138 10.20 -16.95 5.02
C LYS A 138 11.28 -16.13 4.32
N GLU A 139 11.80 -16.61 3.19
CA GLU A 139 12.80 -15.92 2.38
C GLU A 139 12.24 -14.62 1.77
N LEU A 140 11.05 -14.66 1.17
CA LEU A 140 10.38 -13.48 0.61
C LEU A 140 10.09 -12.44 1.70
N ASN A 141 9.47 -12.86 2.81
CA ASN A 141 9.20 -11.96 3.94
C ASN A 141 10.51 -11.36 4.49
N GLY A 142 11.56 -12.16 4.59
CA GLY A 142 12.89 -11.70 5.03
C GLY A 142 13.46 -10.64 4.09
N PHE A 143 13.38 -10.85 2.78
CA PHE A 143 13.82 -9.87 1.77
C PHE A 143 13.09 -8.54 1.94
N PHE A 144 11.74 -8.54 1.95
CA PHE A 144 10.98 -7.30 2.05
C PHE A 144 11.25 -6.54 3.35
N ILE A 145 11.27 -7.25 4.49
CA ILE A 145 11.57 -6.65 5.78
C ILE A 145 12.99 -6.06 5.77
N GLN A 146 13.96 -6.77 5.21
CA GLN A 146 15.34 -6.29 5.15
C GLN A 146 15.47 -5.08 4.23
N THR A 147 14.82 -5.07 3.07
CA THR A 147 14.79 -3.93 2.15
C THR A 147 14.21 -2.70 2.83
N ILE A 148 13.11 -2.85 3.56
CA ILE A 148 12.49 -1.73 4.30
C ILE A 148 13.40 -1.25 5.43
N LYS A 149 13.98 -2.15 6.22
CA LYS A 149 14.90 -1.78 7.30
C LYS A 149 16.14 -1.06 6.77
N ASN A 150 16.71 -1.54 5.66
CA ASN A 150 17.82 -0.89 4.99
C ASN A 150 17.44 0.50 4.47
N ALA A 151 16.24 0.65 3.89
CA ALA A 151 15.73 1.93 3.42
C ALA A 151 15.55 2.93 4.57
N ILE A 152 15.06 2.49 5.73
CA ILE A 152 14.94 3.33 6.94
C ILE A 152 16.33 3.79 7.39
N VAL A 153 17.29 2.86 7.57
CA VAL A 153 18.66 3.18 8.00
C VAL A 153 19.35 4.13 7.04
N PHE A 154 19.18 3.92 5.73
CA PHE A 154 19.77 4.77 4.70
C PHE A 154 19.24 6.21 4.77
N ARG A 155 17.95 6.39 5.06
CA ARG A 155 17.32 7.72 5.19
C ARG A 155 17.71 8.44 6.46
N ASP A 156 17.93 7.73 7.56
CA ASP A 156 18.42 8.31 8.81
C ASP A 156 19.82 8.92 8.65
N GLN A 157 20.62 8.39 7.71
CA GLN A 157 21.95 8.90 7.37
C GLN A 157 21.93 10.08 6.39
N GLN A 158 20.81 10.34 5.70
CA GLN A 158 20.67 11.47 4.78
C GLN A 158 20.21 12.74 5.49
N ASP A 159 20.69 13.88 5.00
CA ASP A 159 20.21 15.19 5.41
C ASP A 159 18.74 15.38 5.05
N ALA A 160 17.99 16.09 5.90
CA ALA A 160 16.54 16.28 5.74
C ALA A 160 16.13 16.92 4.41
N SER A 161 17.03 17.69 3.77
CA SER A 161 16.82 18.30 2.45
C SER A 161 16.96 17.33 1.28
N GLU A 162 17.68 16.22 1.45
CA GLU A 162 17.92 15.22 0.40
C GLU A 162 16.93 14.06 0.46
N ARG A 163 16.19 13.93 1.56
CA ARG A 163 15.19 12.87 1.73
C ARG A 163 14.04 13.02 0.75
N ARG A 164 13.79 11.96 -0.01
CA ARG A 164 12.62 11.86 -0.90
C ARG A 164 11.33 11.97 -0.09
N ARG A 165 10.41 12.83 -0.54
CA ARG A 165 9.07 12.95 0.05
C ARG A 165 8.16 11.87 -0.50
N ASP A 166 8.16 10.73 0.18
CA ASP A 166 7.34 9.58 -0.17
C ASP A 166 6.60 9.03 1.05
N PHE A 167 5.80 7.99 0.85
CA PHE A 167 4.97 7.42 1.91
C PHE A 167 5.77 6.93 3.11
N LEU A 168 6.91 6.28 2.89
CA LEU A 168 7.81 5.82 3.96
C LEU A 168 8.35 7.02 4.75
N GLN A 169 8.69 8.13 4.09
CA GLN A 169 9.13 9.33 4.79
C GLN A 169 8.02 9.91 5.67
N TRP A 170 6.77 9.97 5.19
CA TRP A 170 5.67 10.49 6.02
C TRP A 170 5.35 9.59 7.22
N MET A 171 5.52 8.27 7.11
CA MET A 171 5.43 7.38 8.26
C MET A 171 6.52 7.66 9.29
N LEU A 172 7.75 7.93 8.85
CA LEU A 172 8.86 8.29 9.71
C LEU A 172 8.66 9.68 10.36
N ASP A 173 8.14 10.65 9.62
CA ASP A 173 7.85 11.99 10.15
C ASP A 173 6.70 11.96 11.18
N SER A 174 5.72 11.08 10.96
CA SER A 174 4.60 10.85 11.89
C SER A 174 5.07 10.22 13.20
N ARG A 175 6.11 9.38 13.17
CA ARG A 175 6.77 8.85 14.36
C ARG A 175 7.37 9.98 15.20
N SER A 176 8.12 10.89 14.57
CA SER A 176 8.78 12.02 15.25
C SER A 176 7.80 13.09 15.76
N SER A 177 6.71 13.32 15.03
CA SER A 177 5.66 14.28 15.43
C SER A 177 4.83 13.79 16.62
N ALA A 178 4.62 12.48 16.73
CA ALA A 178 3.97 11.86 17.89
C ALA A 178 4.80 12.01 19.17
N ASP A 179 6.14 11.99 19.08
CA ASP A 179 7.03 12.28 20.21
C ASP A 179 6.86 13.74 20.70
N SER A 180 6.57 14.68 19.80
CA SER A 180 6.37 16.10 20.13
C SER A 180 4.98 16.40 20.75
N LEU A 181 3.93 15.71 20.29
CA LEU A 181 2.58 15.80 20.87
C LEU A 181 2.48 15.12 22.24
N ALA A 182 3.38 14.19 22.54
CA ALA A 182 3.48 13.55 23.86
C ALA A 182 3.98 14.51 24.95
N ASP A 183 4.81 15.50 24.61
CA ASP A 183 5.30 16.53 25.52
C ASP A 183 4.19 17.56 25.89
N TRP A 184 3.27 17.85 24.96
CA TRP A 184 2.23 18.87 25.15
C TRP A 184 0.96 18.40 25.86
N CYS A 185 0.70 17.08 25.90
CA CYS A 185 -0.54 16.54 26.47
C CYS A 185 -0.48 16.29 28.00
N PHE A 186 0.56 16.77 28.71
CA PHE A 186 0.65 16.61 30.16
C PHE A 186 0.07 17.80 30.96
N ASP A 187 -0.21 18.95 30.34
CA ASP A 187 -0.44 20.20 31.09
C ASP A 187 -1.78 20.93 30.87
N VAL A 188 -2.84 20.28 30.38
CA VAL A 188 -4.16 20.96 30.23
C VAL A 188 -5.30 20.32 31.04
N ILE A 189 -5.35 20.76 32.31
CA ILE A 189 -6.49 21.17 33.16
C ILE A 189 -7.51 20.10 33.63
N SER A 190 -7.44 19.78 34.93
CA SER A 190 -8.65 19.67 35.76
C SER A 190 -9.00 21.05 36.34
N PRO A 191 -10.22 21.59 36.15
CA PRO A 191 -10.65 22.78 36.89
C PRO A 191 -11.35 22.39 38.20
N SER A 192 -11.02 23.16 39.23
CA SER A 192 -11.79 23.45 40.45
C SER A 192 -11.99 22.36 41.52
N ALA A 193 -11.26 22.60 42.63
CA ALA A 193 -11.74 22.70 44.01
C ALA A 193 -12.62 21.57 44.60
N THR A 194 -12.02 20.77 45.49
CA THR A 194 -12.44 20.76 46.91
C THR A 194 -11.36 20.12 47.79
N SER A 195 -10.96 20.86 48.81
CA SER A 195 -10.09 20.44 49.89
C SER A 195 -10.75 19.38 50.77
N ARG A 196 -10.03 18.30 51.07
CA ARG A 196 -10.00 17.60 52.38
C ARG A 196 -8.89 16.55 52.40
N GLN A 197 -7.99 16.70 53.38
CA GLN A 197 -6.93 15.77 53.76
C GLN A 197 -7.52 14.50 54.42
N ASN A 198 -6.95 13.32 54.15
CA ASN A 198 -6.34 12.42 55.15
C ASN A 198 -5.95 11.03 54.57
N GLU A 199 -4.66 10.72 54.75
CA GLU A 199 -3.89 9.47 54.99
C GLU A 199 -4.31 8.06 54.46
N GLU A 200 -3.30 7.42 53.83
CA GLU A 200 -2.79 6.01 53.92
C GLU A 200 -3.77 4.81 53.90
N SER A 201 -3.49 3.64 53.34
CA SER A 201 -2.55 3.05 52.37
C SER A 201 -3.11 1.64 52.05
N LEU A 202 -2.75 1.07 50.88
CA LEU A 202 -2.66 -0.37 50.51
C LEU A 202 -3.31 -0.75 49.16
N ALA A 203 -2.40 -0.94 48.20
CA ALA A 203 -2.30 -2.04 47.25
C ALA A 203 -3.38 -2.27 46.15
N SER A 204 -2.83 -2.36 44.93
CA SER A 204 -3.35 -3.01 43.70
C SER A 204 -4.16 -2.16 42.72
N ARG A 205 -3.60 -1.03 42.26
CA ARG A 205 -3.81 -0.63 40.87
C ARG A 205 -2.78 -1.34 40.00
N ALA A 206 -3.26 -2.24 39.15
CA ALA A 206 -2.49 -2.86 38.07
C ALA A 206 -1.70 -1.78 37.31
N PRO A 207 -0.51 -2.09 36.76
CA PRO A 207 0.17 -1.13 35.91
C PRO A 207 -0.76 -0.88 34.72
N SER A 208 -1.26 0.35 34.61
CA SER A 208 -1.84 0.84 33.37
C SER A 208 -0.84 0.49 32.28
N GLU A 209 -1.22 -0.40 31.37
CA GLU A 209 -0.44 -0.71 30.18
C GLU A 209 -0.11 0.63 29.54
N LYS A 210 1.18 0.96 29.52
CA LYS A 210 1.66 2.11 28.77
C LYS A 210 1.28 1.84 27.32
N VAL A 211 0.23 2.49 26.84
CA VAL A 211 -0.13 2.50 25.42
C VAL A 211 1.16 2.80 24.67
N GLN A 212 1.60 1.88 23.82
CA GLN A 212 2.82 2.07 23.05
C GLN A 212 2.59 3.26 22.12
N LYS A 213 3.21 4.42 22.38
CA LYS A 213 2.89 5.68 21.68
C LYS A 213 3.71 5.93 20.42
N THR A 214 4.57 5.00 20.00
CA THR A 214 5.38 5.13 18.77
C THR A 214 5.17 3.93 17.85
N LEU A 215 5.35 4.15 16.54
CA LEU A 215 5.40 3.06 15.56
C LEU A 215 6.72 2.31 15.72
N THR A 216 6.62 0.99 15.84
CA THR A 216 7.77 0.09 15.81
C THR A 216 8.25 -0.11 14.37
N ASP A 217 9.52 -0.51 14.21
CA ASP A 217 10.05 -0.82 12.88
C ASP A 217 9.30 -1.98 12.21
N ASP A 218 8.76 -2.93 13.00
CA ASP A 218 7.94 -4.03 12.50
C ASP A 218 6.58 -3.53 12.00
N GLU A 219 5.96 -2.54 12.65
CA GLU A 219 4.72 -1.90 12.17
C GLU A 219 4.97 -1.07 10.92
N ILE A 220 6.06 -0.31 10.86
CA ILE A 220 6.43 0.47 9.66
C ILE A 220 6.66 -0.49 8.49
N ALA A 221 7.41 -1.57 8.70
CA ALA A 221 7.60 -2.61 7.70
C ALA A 221 6.29 -3.28 7.30
N GLY A 222 5.40 -3.52 8.27
CA GLY A 222 4.07 -4.07 8.08
C GLY A 222 3.20 -3.20 7.18
N GLN A 223 3.17 -1.88 7.44
CA GLN A 223 2.43 -0.95 6.62
C GLN A 223 3.02 -0.86 5.22
N ALA A 224 4.33 -0.65 5.08
CA ALA A 224 4.97 -0.54 3.77
C ALA A 224 4.71 -1.78 2.91
N PHE A 225 4.82 -2.97 3.49
CA PHE A 225 4.51 -4.22 2.82
C PHE A 225 3.02 -4.35 2.46
N LEU A 226 2.12 -3.91 3.33
CA LEU A 226 0.69 -3.85 3.01
C LEU A 226 0.40 -2.92 1.85
N PHE A 227 0.99 -1.72 1.81
CA PHE A 227 0.81 -0.78 0.69
C PHE A 227 1.32 -1.35 -0.63
N LEU A 228 2.41 -2.11 -0.60
CA LEU A 228 2.90 -2.87 -1.74
C LEU A 228 1.84 -3.84 -2.27
N ILE A 229 1.29 -4.68 -1.39
CA ILE A 229 0.33 -5.72 -1.79
C ILE A 229 -0.99 -5.14 -2.24
N ALA A 230 -1.57 -4.25 -1.43
CA ALA A 230 -2.85 -3.65 -1.70
C ALA A 230 -2.82 -2.80 -2.97
N GLY A 231 -1.74 -2.05 -3.19
CA GLY A 231 -1.56 -1.22 -4.37
C GLY A 231 -1.34 -2.03 -5.65
N TYR A 232 -0.56 -3.12 -5.58
CA TYR A 232 -0.17 -3.92 -6.75
C TYR A 232 -1.33 -4.69 -7.40
N GLU A 233 -1.96 -5.59 -6.66
CA GLU A 233 -2.88 -6.57 -7.24
C GLU A 233 -4.22 -5.92 -7.62
N THR A 234 -4.76 -5.07 -6.74
CA THR A 234 -6.08 -4.46 -6.93
C THR A 234 -6.12 -3.48 -8.10
N THR A 235 -5.08 -2.65 -8.26
CA THR A 235 -4.97 -1.68 -9.35
C THR A 235 -4.75 -2.40 -10.68
N THR A 236 -3.88 -3.40 -10.72
CA THR A 236 -3.66 -4.22 -11.92
C THR A 236 -4.96 -4.87 -12.38
N SER A 237 -5.68 -5.56 -11.49
CA SER A 237 -6.95 -6.18 -11.85
C SER A 237 -7.96 -5.18 -12.37
N THR A 238 -8.08 -4.01 -11.72
CA THR A 238 -9.02 -2.97 -12.14
C THR A 238 -8.67 -2.45 -13.54
N LEU A 239 -7.40 -2.12 -13.80
CA LEU A 239 -6.96 -1.64 -15.12
C LEU A 239 -7.14 -2.70 -16.21
N SER A 240 -6.82 -3.97 -15.91
CA SER A 240 -7.02 -5.07 -16.85
C SER A 240 -8.49 -5.25 -17.24
N PHE A 241 -9.41 -5.24 -16.26
CA PHE A 241 -10.84 -5.36 -16.54
C PHE A 241 -11.40 -4.11 -17.23
N ALA A 242 -10.95 -2.90 -16.86
CA ALA A 242 -11.35 -1.66 -17.53
C ALA A 242 -10.96 -1.71 -19.02
N THR A 243 -9.72 -2.08 -19.33
CA THR A 243 -9.24 -2.18 -20.72
C THR A 243 -9.96 -3.29 -21.50
N TYR A 244 -10.23 -4.44 -20.86
CA TYR A 244 -11.05 -5.49 -21.47
C TYR A 244 -12.47 -5.01 -21.80
N LEU A 245 -13.12 -4.32 -20.86
CA LEU A 245 -14.47 -3.78 -21.06
C LEU A 245 -14.49 -2.72 -22.16
N LEU A 246 -13.52 -1.82 -22.21
CA LEU A 246 -13.41 -0.83 -23.29
C LEU A 246 -13.20 -1.51 -24.65
N ALA A 247 -12.26 -2.45 -24.74
CA ALA A 247 -11.98 -3.17 -25.99
C ALA A 247 -13.16 -4.00 -26.51
N THR A 248 -14.07 -4.45 -25.62
CA THR A 248 -15.26 -5.23 -25.97
C THR A 248 -16.52 -4.37 -26.15
N ASN A 249 -16.46 -3.07 -25.82
CA ASN A 249 -17.56 -2.11 -25.98
C ASN A 249 -17.06 -0.87 -26.75
N PRO A 250 -16.92 -0.94 -28.09
CA PRO A 250 -16.29 0.10 -28.90
C PRO A 250 -16.95 1.48 -28.76
N GLU A 251 -18.28 1.54 -28.62
CA GLU A 251 -19.01 2.80 -28.42
C GLU A 251 -18.59 3.51 -27.11
N CYS A 252 -18.37 2.73 -26.04
CA CYS A 252 -17.89 3.27 -24.78
C CYS A 252 -16.42 3.71 -24.88
N GLN A 253 -15.60 2.94 -25.62
CA GLN A 253 -14.20 3.28 -25.88
C GLN A 253 -14.07 4.59 -26.68
N GLU A 254 -14.84 4.74 -27.75
CA GLU A 254 -14.82 5.96 -28.56
C GLU A 254 -15.26 7.18 -27.75
N LYS A 255 -16.31 7.02 -26.92
CA LYS A 255 -16.79 8.09 -26.06
C LYS A 255 -15.77 8.55 -25.00
N VAL A 256 -15.07 7.61 -24.36
CA VAL A 256 -14.03 7.98 -23.38
C VAL A 256 -12.80 8.58 -24.07
N LEU A 257 -12.44 8.10 -25.26
CA LEU A 257 -11.36 8.69 -26.05
C LEU A 257 -11.67 10.14 -26.44
N GLN A 258 -12.90 10.43 -26.88
CA GLN A 258 -13.33 11.80 -27.16
C GLN A 258 -13.20 12.71 -25.92
N GLU A 259 -13.65 12.25 -24.75
CA GLU A 259 -13.50 13.01 -23.50
C GLU A 259 -12.02 13.27 -23.17
N VAL A 260 -11.16 12.26 -23.33
CA VAL A 260 -9.71 12.37 -23.08
C VAL A 260 -9.01 13.29 -24.10
N ASP A 261 -9.43 13.29 -25.36
CA ASP A 261 -8.90 14.18 -26.40
C ASP A 261 -9.27 15.64 -26.11
N GLU A 262 -10.52 15.90 -25.72
CA GLU A 262 -11.00 17.23 -25.30
C GLU A 262 -10.28 17.73 -24.03
N PHE A 263 -9.98 16.83 -23.11
CA PHE A 263 -9.18 17.12 -21.91
C PHE A 263 -7.72 17.45 -22.27
N SER A 264 -7.09 16.63 -23.13
CA SER A 264 -5.69 16.80 -23.54
C SER A 264 -5.46 18.07 -24.38
N ALA A 265 -6.50 18.57 -25.04
CA ALA A 265 -6.46 19.86 -25.71
C ALA A 265 -6.39 21.06 -24.75
N LYS A 266 -6.83 20.89 -23.49
CA LYS A 266 -6.86 21.93 -22.45
C LYS A 266 -5.69 21.83 -21.49
N HIS A 267 -5.23 20.62 -21.19
CA HIS A 267 -4.23 20.33 -20.16
C HIS A 267 -3.04 19.57 -20.76
N MET A 268 -1.82 20.09 -20.57
CA MET A 268 -0.61 19.43 -21.09
C MET A 268 -0.23 18.16 -20.30
N VAL A 269 -0.49 18.15 -19.00
CA VAL A 269 -0.11 17.06 -18.10
C VAL A 269 -1.27 16.80 -17.12
N PRO A 270 -1.69 15.54 -16.93
CA PRO A 270 -2.64 15.19 -15.88
C PRO A 270 -2.09 15.52 -14.49
N ASP A 271 -2.90 16.16 -13.66
CA ASP A 271 -2.62 16.47 -12.27
C ASP A 271 -3.81 16.12 -11.36
N TYR A 272 -3.66 16.26 -10.05
CA TYR A 272 -4.70 15.90 -9.08
C TYR A 272 -6.03 16.65 -9.26
N GLN A 273 -6.00 17.89 -9.76
CA GLN A 273 -7.18 18.75 -9.85
C GLN A 273 -7.88 18.59 -11.19
N ASN A 274 -7.10 18.56 -12.29
CA ASN A 274 -7.66 18.51 -13.63
C ASN A 274 -8.23 17.12 -13.98
N VAL A 275 -7.67 16.02 -13.46
CA VAL A 275 -8.20 14.66 -13.74
C VAL A 275 -9.65 14.47 -13.26
N GLN A 276 -10.11 15.32 -12.34
CA GLN A 276 -11.51 15.34 -11.89
C GLN A 276 -12.47 15.88 -12.96
N GLU A 277 -11.96 16.49 -14.03
CA GLU A 277 -12.72 16.97 -15.19
C GLU A 277 -13.07 15.86 -16.20
N LEU A 278 -12.81 14.58 -15.87
CA LEU A 278 -13.08 13.41 -16.71
C LEU A 278 -14.25 12.56 -16.15
N PRO A 279 -15.50 13.06 -16.18
CA PRO A 279 -16.63 12.38 -15.56
C PRO A 279 -16.98 11.04 -16.22
N TYR A 280 -16.83 10.90 -17.53
CA TYR A 280 -17.13 9.63 -18.20
C TYR A 280 -16.05 8.58 -17.92
N LEU A 281 -14.77 8.97 -17.85
CA LEU A 281 -13.71 8.08 -17.37
C LEU A 281 -13.99 7.61 -15.94
N ASP A 282 -14.43 8.49 -15.04
CA ASP A 282 -14.84 8.10 -13.67
C ASP A 282 -15.99 7.08 -13.71
N MET A 283 -16.98 7.28 -14.56
CA MET A 283 -18.07 6.30 -14.78
C MET A 283 -17.55 4.94 -15.28
N VAL A 284 -16.58 4.93 -16.21
CA VAL A 284 -15.97 3.68 -16.71
C VAL A 284 -15.26 2.92 -15.58
N ILE A 285 -14.50 3.61 -14.74
CA ILE A 285 -13.83 3.00 -13.59
C ILE A 285 -14.85 2.50 -12.56
N ALA A 286 -15.86 3.30 -12.24
CA ALA A 286 -16.93 2.94 -11.31
C ALA A 286 -17.69 1.69 -11.79
N GLU A 287 -18.02 1.61 -13.08
CA GLU A 287 -18.71 0.46 -13.67
C GLU A 287 -17.83 -0.78 -13.70
N THR A 288 -16.53 -0.62 -14.00
CA THR A 288 -15.54 -1.69 -13.90
C THR A 288 -15.50 -2.27 -12.49
N LEU A 289 -15.42 -1.41 -11.46
CA LEU A 289 -15.41 -1.82 -10.05
C LEU A 289 -16.76 -2.39 -9.58
N ARG A 290 -17.86 -2.02 -10.23
CA ARG A 290 -19.19 -2.61 -9.97
C ARG A 290 -19.27 -4.04 -10.51
N MET A 291 -18.76 -4.29 -11.71
CA MET A 291 -18.78 -5.61 -12.36
C MET A 291 -17.70 -6.56 -11.84
N TYR A 292 -16.49 -6.05 -11.64
CA TYR A 292 -15.30 -6.82 -11.26
C TYR A 292 -14.62 -6.17 -10.05
N PRO A 293 -15.23 -6.22 -8.85
CA PRO A 293 -14.61 -5.69 -7.65
C PRO A 293 -13.34 -6.50 -7.31
N PRO A 294 -12.16 -5.88 -7.22
CA PRO A 294 -10.90 -6.61 -6.95
C PRO A 294 -10.84 -7.17 -5.52
N ALA A 295 -11.61 -6.61 -4.60
CA ALA A 295 -11.79 -7.13 -3.24
C ALA A 295 -13.24 -7.56 -3.03
N PHE A 296 -13.44 -8.67 -2.32
CA PHE A 296 -14.77 -9.18 -2.01
C PHE A 296 -15.59 -8.13 -1.25
N ARG A 297 -16.76 -7.79 -1.79
CA ARG A 297 -17.78 -7.00 -1.07
C ARG A 297 -18.58 -7.98 -0.21
N TYR A 298 -18.53 -7.79 1.11
CA TYR A 298 -19.40 -8.49 2.08
C TYR A 298 -20.70 -7.73 2.26
#